data_AF-A0A8S4RIC7-F1
#
_entry.id   AF-A0A8S4RIC7-F1
#
_cell.length_a   1.000
_cell.length_b   1.000
_cell.length_c   1.000
_cell.angle_alpha   90.00
_cell.angle_beta   90.00
_cell.angle_gamma   90.00
#
_symmetry.space_group_name_H-M   'P 1'
#
loop_
_entity.id
_entity.type
_entity.pdbx_description
1 polymer ?
#
loop_
_entity_poly.entity_id
_entity_poly.type
_entity_poly.pdbx_seq_one_letter_code
_entity_poly.pdbx_strand_id
1 'polypeptide(L)'
;MWAYRRMLKISWTQKVTNEEVFRRVGCQRELWKTVKKKKVAYLGNVLRHDRYRLLQLIMMTGKRRIGRKRKSWLRNIRELTGIASAAQLFSLAREKENYRKLTANLH
;
A
#
# COMPACT_ATOMS: atom_id res chain seq x y z
N MET A 1 -14.87 11.31 4.69
CA MET A 1 -15.75 11.53 5.85
C MET A 1 -16.64 12.75 5.72
N TRP A 2 -16.08 13.92 5.38
CA TRP A 2 -16.86 15.16 5.26
C TRP A 2 -18.04 15.05 4.27
N ALA A 3 -17.80 14.57 3.04
CA ALA A 3 -18.85 14.37 2.04
C ALA A 3 -19.97 13.43 2.53
N TYR A 4 -19.61 12.28 3.10
CA TYR A 4 -20.59 11.34 3.67
C TYR A 4 -21.41 11.93 4.82
N ARG A 5 -20.79 12.69 5.73
CA ARG A 5 -21.51 13.36 6.82
C ARG A 5 -22.48 14.42 6.29
N ARG A 6 -22.09 15.16 5.23
CA ARG A 6 -22.96 16.13 4.54
C ARG A 6 -24.16 15.44 3.88
N MET A 7 -23.93 14.36 3.12
CA MET A 7 -25.01 13.60 2.45
C MET A 7 -26.03 13.05 3.46
N LEU A 8 -25.55 12.53 4.59
CA LEU A 8 -26.40 11.99 5.66
C LEU A 8 -26.95 13.06 6.62
N LYS A 9 -26.70 14.35 6.37
CA LYS A 9 -27.10 15.48 7.23
C LYS A 9 -26.68 15.31 8.70
N ILE A 10 -25.50 14.73 8.95
CA ILE A 10 -24.98 14.49 10.30
C ILE A 10 -24.29 15.74 10.81
N SER A 11 -24.84 16.35 11.86
CA SER A 11 -24.24 17.47 12.58
C SER A 11 -23.03 17.01 13.39
N TRP A 12 -22.05 17.90 13.56
CA TRP A 12 -20.90 17.67 14.44
C TRP A 12 -21.30 17.50 15.91
N THR A 13 -22.41 18.11 16.34
CA THR A 13 -22.94 18.02 17.71
C THR A 13 -23.42 16.61 18.05
N GLN A 14 -23.84 15.83 17.05
CA GLN A 14 -24.30 14.46 17.24
C GLN A 14 -23.16 13.48 17.58
N LYS A 15 -21.89 13.90 17.43
CA LYS A 15 -20.68 13.10 17.76
C LYS A 15 -20.70 11.67 17.21
N VAL A 16 -21.37 11.45 16.09
CA VAL A 16 -21.50 10.12 15.45
C VAL A 16 -20.12 9.62 15.03
N THR A 17 -19.78 8.37 15.36
CA THR A 17 -18.49 7.74 15.04
C THR A 17 -18.31 7.57 13.53
N ASN A 18 -17.07 7.46 13.06
CA ASN A 18 -16.82 7.29 11.62
C ASN A 18 -17.32 5.93 11.13
N GLU A 19 -17.23 4.91 11.98
CA GLU A 19 -17.73 3.55 11.77
C GLU A 19 -19.24 3.57 11.52
N GLU A 20 -19.98 4.34 12.31
CA GLU A 20 -21.43 4.48 12.15
C GLU A 20 -21.80 5.22 10.85
N VAL A 21 -21.06 6.25 10.49
CA VAL A 21 -21.25 6.93 9.21
C VAL A 21 -21.03 5.97 8.04
N PHE A 22 -19.99 5.14 8.10
CA PHE A 22 -19.73 4.12 7.07
C PHE A 22 -20.85 3.09 6.97
N ARG A 23 -21.36 2.61 8.11
CA ARG A 23 -22.51 1.71 8.18
C ARG A 23 -23.73 2.29 7.48
N ARG A 24 -24.06 3.56 7.74
CA ARG A 24 -25.22 4.26 7.12
C ARG A 24 -25.10 4.47 5.62
N VAL A 25 -23.89 4.73 5.12
CA VAL A 25 -23.64 4.84 3.66
C VAL A 25 -23.58 3.46 2.99
N GLY A 26 -23.52 2.36 3.76
CA GLY A 26 -23.30 1.02 3.21
C GLY A 26 -21.90 0.84 2.62
N CYS A 27 -20.92 1.64 3.09
CA CYS A 27 -19.54 1.58 2.63
C CYS A 27 -18.64 0.98 3.70
N GLN A 28 -17.65 0.18 3.30
CA GLN A 28 -16.63 -0.32 4.23
C GLN A 28 -15.38 0.56 4.26
N ARG A 29 -14.60 0.44 5.34
CA ARG A 29 -13.27 1.08 5.43
C ARG A 29 -12.29 0.42 4.48
N GLU A 30 -12.12 1.03 3.31
CA GLU A 30 -11.15 0.60 2.30
C GLU A 30 -9.74 1.20 2.50
N LEU A 31 -9.50 1.91 3.63
CA LEU A 31 -8.23 2.60 3.85
C LEU A 31 -7.04 1.62 3.85
N TRP A 32 -7.17 0.50 4.57
CA TRP A 32 -6.08 -0.47 4.66
C TRP A 32 -5.78 -1.11 3.31
N LYS A 33 -6.84 -1.53 2.58
CA LYS A 33 -6.76 -2.02 1.20
C LYS A 33 -6.06 -1.02 0.28
N THR A 34 -6.46 0.25 0.35
CA THR A 34 -5.87 1.33 -0.44
C THR A 34 -4.38 1.51 -0.10
N VAL A 35 -4.02 1.51 1.18
CA VAL A 35 -2.63 1.64 1.62
C VAL A 35 -1.77 0.46 1.15
N LYS A 36 -2.28 -0.78 1.25
CA LYS A 36 -1.59 -1.97 0.72
C LYS A 36 -1.33 -1.82 -0.77
N LYS A 37 -2.38 -1.54 -1.56
CA LYS A 37 -2.28 -1.38 -3.02
C LYS A 37 -1.29 -0.29 -3.40
N LYS A 38 -1.36 0.88 -2.77
CA LYS A 38 -0.44 2.00 -3.05
C LYS A 38 1.01 1.66 -2.71
N LYS A 39 1.28 0.99 -1.58
CA LYS A 39 2.63 0.55 -1.20
C LYS A 39 3.23 -0.39 -2.24
N VAL A 40 2.46 -1.41 -2.65
CA VAL A 40 2.93 -2.40 -3.62
C VAL A 40 3.09 -1.75 -5.00
N ALA A 41 2.11 -0.98 -5.47
CA ALA A 41 2.18 -0.24 -6.74
C ALA A 41 3.44 0.64 -6.83
N TYR A 42 3.76 1.36 -5.76
CA TYR A 42 4.91 2.25 -5.71
C TYR A 42 6.24 1.52 -5.90
N LEU A 43 6.39 0.30 -5.37
CA LEU A 43 7.60 -0.50 -5.63
C LEU A 43 7.78 -0.80 -7.12
N GLY A 44 6.69 -1.18 -7.82
CA GLY A 44 6.76 -1.37 -9.27
C GLY A 44 7.15 -0.09 -10.02
N ASN A 45 6.65 1.07 -9.57
CA ASN A 45 7.05 2.36 -10.11
C ASN A 45 8.55 2.65 -9.89
N VAL A 46 9.04 2.41 -8.68
CA VAL A 46 10.45 2.57 -8.33
C VAL A 46 11.35 1.69 -9.19
N LEU A 47 10.97 0.44 -9.45
CA LEU A 47 11.81 -0.51 -10.18
C LEU A 47 11.80 -0.32 -11.71
N ARG A 48 10.80 0.38 -12.26
CA ARG A 48 10.65 0.57 -13.72
C ARG A 48 11.11 1.92 -14.25
N HIS A 49 11.33 2.92 -13.39
CA HIS A 49 11.70 4.26 -13.81
C HIS A 49 13.10 4.67 -13.33
N ASP A 50 13.93 5.14 -14.26
CA ASP A 50 15.32 5.53 -13.99
C ASP A 50 15.47 6.70 -13.00
N ARG A 51 14.44 7.53 -12.86
CA ARG A 51 14.39 8.60 -11.85
C ARG A 51 14.60 8.10 -10.40
N TYR A 52 14.44 6.80 -10.16
CA TYR A 52 14.65 6.17 -8.85
C TYR A 52 15.93 5.34 -8.77
N ARG A 53 16.91 5.53 -9.67
CA ARG A 53 18.14 4.73 -9.74
C ARG A 53 18.88 4.61 -8.40
N LEU A 54 19.02 5.71 -7.65
CA LEU A 54 19.63 5.69 -6.32
C LEU A 54 18.86 4.78 -5.34
N LEU A 55 17.54 4.86 -5.35
CA LEU A 55 16.68 4.04 -4.49
C LEU A 55 16.77 2.56 -4.86
N GLN A 56 16.82 2.24 -6.17
CA GLN A 56 17.02 0.87 -6.65
C GLN A 56 18.34 0.29 -6.16
N LEU A 57 19.44 1.06 -6.28
CA LEU A 57 20.77 0.64 -5.80
C LEU A 57 20.77 0.38 -4.29
N ILE A 58 20.25 1.31 -3.48
CA ILE A 58 20.18 1.15 -2.02
C ILE A 58 19.40 -0.11 -1.62
N MET A 59 18.34 -0.46 -2.35
CA MET A 59 17.55 -1.66 -2.07
C MET A 59 18.26 -2.96 -2.45
N MET A 60 19.11 -2.96 -3.46
CA MET A 60 19.83 -4.15 -3.95
C MET A 60 21.14 -4.40 -3.20
N THR A 61 21.89 -3.34 -2.85
CA THR A 61 23.25 -3.47 -2.29
C THR A 61 23.35 -3.12 -0.80
N GLY A 62 22.32 -2.47 -0.24
CA GLY A 62 22.37 -1.96 1.14
C GLY A 62 22.18 -3.05 2.19
N LYS A 63 23.19 -3.25 3.06
CA LYS A 63 23.01 -3.97 4.33
C LYS A 63 22.18 -3.12 5.31
N ARG A 64 21.25 -3.74 6.05
CA ARG A 64 20.49 -3.02 7.08
C ARG A 64 21.38 -2.76 8.30
N ARG A 65 21.55 -1.48 8.64
CA ARG A 65 22.19 -1.07 9.89
C ARG A 65 21.36 -1.52 11.10
N ILE A 66 22.05 -1.94 12.15
CA ILE A 66 21.49 -2.27 13.47
C ILE A 66 20.73 -1.06 14.03
N GLY A 67 19.62 -1.29 14.73
CA GLY A 67 18.76 -0.25 15.30
C GLY A 67 17.60 0.24 14.41
N ARG A 68 17.60 -0.08 13.10
CA ARG A 68 16.42 0.18 12.24
C ARG A 68 15.25 -0.73 12.62
N LYS A 69 14.02 -0.25 12.44
CA LYS A 69 12.78 -1.04 12.62
C LYS A 69 12.92 -2.42 11.94
N ARG A 70 12.51 -3.47 12.66
CA ARG A 70 12.57 -4.88 12.21
C ARG A 70 11.86 -5.10 10.87
N LYS A 71 10.76 -4.39 10.64
CA LYS A 71 9.97 -4.47 9.41
C LYS A 71 10.41 -3.39 8.43
N SER A 72 11.13 -3.80 7.38
CA SER A 72 11.45 -2.92 6.25
C SER A 72 10.25 -2.72 5.34
N TRP A 73 10.27 -1.66 4.53
CA TRP A 73 9.25 -1.48 3.48
C TRP A 73 9.22 -2.66 2.50
N LEU A 74 10.39 -3.11 2.01
CA LEU A 74 10.51 -4.27 1.13
C LEU A 74 10.04 -5.57 1.81
N ARG A 75 10.36 -5.78 3.09
CA ARG A 75 9.86 -6.92 3.88
C ARG A 75 8.34 -6.84 4.05
N ASN A 76 7.79 -5.66 4.31
CA ASN A 76 6.36 -5.48 4.40
C ASN A 76 5.67 -5.81 3.08
N ILE A 77 6.21 -5.40 1.94
CA ILE A 77 5.64 -5.75 0.62
C ILE A 77 5.68 -7.25 0.40
N ARG A 78 6.82 -7.91 0.66
CA ARG A 78 6.95 -9.37 0.58
C ARG A 78 5.90 -10.11 1.41
N GLU A 79 5.68 -9.66 2.64
CA GLU A 79 4.63 -10.21 3.51
C GLU A 79 3.22 -9.90 3.00
N LEU A 80 2.99 -8.76 2.36
CA LEU A 80 1.68 -8.40 1.77
C LEU A 80 1.38 -9.20 0.49
N THR A 81 2.40 -9.55 -0.30
CA THR A 81 2.24 -10.27 -1.57
C THR A 81 2.45 -11.78 -1.43
N GLY A 82 2.91 -12.26 -0.27
CA GLY A 82 3.26 -13.67 -0.05
C GLY A 82 4.57 -14.11 -0.74
N ILE A 83 5.34 -13.17 -1.31
CA ILE A 83 6.57 -13.48 -2.06
C ILE A 83 7.77 -13.44 -1.13
N ALA A 84 8.35 -14.60 -0.80
CA ALA A 84 9.46 -14.69 0.16
C ALA A 84 10.76 -14.04 -0.36
N SER A 85 11.07 -14.21 -1.65
CA SER A 85 12.30 -13.74 -2.28
C SER A 85 12.18 -12.32 -2.85
N ALA A 86 13.12 -11.44 -2.49
CA ALA A 86 13.18 -10.10 -3.07
C ALA A 86 13.49 -10.13 -4.58
N ALA A 87 14.31 -11.08 -5.04
CA ALA A 87 14.64 -11.22 -6.45
C ALA A 87 13.41 -11.58 -7.29
N GLN A 88 12.60 -12.54 -6.81
CA GLN A 88 11.35 -12.92 -7.46
C GLN A 88 10.38 -11.73 -7.52
N LEU A 89 10.24 -10.98 -6.42
CA LEU A 89 9.41 -9.77 -6.39
C LEU A 89 9.90 -8.71 -7.39
N PHE A 90 11.22 -8.54 -7.55
CA PHE A 90 11.78 -7.57 -8.49
C PHE A 90 11.58 -7.99 -9.95
N SER A 91 11.73 -9.28 -10.26
CA SER A 91 11.44 -9.83 -11.58
C SER A 91 9.97 -9.59 -11.96
N LEU A 92 9.03 -9.96 -11.08
CA LEU A 92 7.60 -9.71 -11.27
C LEU A 92 7.27 -8.22 -11.43
N ALA A 93 7.99 -7.34 -10.72
CA ALA A 93 7.77 -5.91 -10.80
C ALA A 93 8.25 -5.26 -12.11
N ARG A 94 9.16 -5.90 -12.86
CA ARG A 94 9.56 -5.41 -14.19
C ARG A 94 8.40 -5.53 -15.19
N GLU A 95 7.65 -6.62 -15.11
CA GLU A 95 6.49 -6.86 -15.96
C GLU A 95 5.26 -6.07 -15.47
N LYS A 96 4.99 -4.94 -16.11
CA LYS A 96 3.93 -3.99 -15.70
C LYS A 96 2.56 -4.65 -15.55
N GLU A 97 2.19 -5.54 -16.47
CA GLU A 97 0.86 -6.14 -16.51
C GLU A 97 0.66 -7.16 -15.39
N ASN A 98 1.63 -8.07 -15.22
CA ASN A 98 1.60 -9.06 -14.14
C ASN A 98 1.64 -8.39 -12.76
N TYR A 99 2.43 -7.32 -12.62
CA TYR A 99 2.47 -6.56 -11.38
C TYR A 99 1.17 -5.80 -11.09
N ARG A 100 0.47 -5.31 -12.12
CA ARG A 100 -0.85 -4.70 -11.97
C ARG A 100 -1.88 -5.70 -11.47
N LYS A 101 -1.92 -6.91 -12.04
CA LYS A 101 -2.78 -8.01 -11.58
C LYS A 101 -2.49 -8.37 -10.12
N LEU A 102 -1.22 -8.54 -9.76
CA LEU A 102 -0.80 -8.77 -8.37
C LEU A 102 -1.32 -7.69 -7.43
N THR A 103 -1.20 -6.42 -7.83
CA THR A 103 -1.64 -5.29 -7.00
C THR A 103 -3.17 -5.22 -6.89
N ALA A 104 -3.90 -5.57 -7.95
CA ALA A 104 -5.37 -5.57 -7.96
C ALA A 104 -5.94 -6.61 -6.98
N ASN A 105 -5.29 -7.77 -6.89
CA ASN A 105 -5.69 -8.92 -6.07
C ASN A 105 -5.35 -8.77 -4.57
N LEU A 106 -4.78 -7.64 -4.13
CA LEU A 106 -4.53 -7.36 -2.71
C LEU A 106 -5.82 -6.92 -2.01
N HIS A 107 -6.38 -7.81 -1.19
CA HIS A 107 -7.52 -7.55 -0.29
C HIS A 107 -7.09 -7.03 1.09
#